data_AF-A0A0Q2UGS8-F1
#
_entry.id   AF-A0A0Q2UGS8-F1
#
_cell.length_a   1.000
_cell.length_b   1.000
_cell.length_c   1.000
_cell.angle_alpha   90.00
_cell.angle_beta   90.00
_cell.angle_gamma   90.00
#
_symmetry.space_group_name_H-M   'P 1'
#
loop_
_entity.id
_entity.type
_entity.pdbx_description
1 polymer ?
#
loop_
_entity_poly.entity_id
_entity_poly.type
_entity_poly.pdbx_seq_one_letter_code
_entity_poly.pdbx_strand_id
1 'polypeptide(L)'
;MVPPADAVGRPRGEHAPDWESAEPGWWGLGELAESFSVPLRYKATAGLSVAPMASGTVTKAARRAAREAAVAAQEELRKRTRANTADLATFFTAREREEAVDEWLRERQSTLVQQAAQRRNAQRRACGQALQSMRDRGEPLSEVARMAGITERTVRELIREAEQAASQDEACRPSSLAVVRSGPAALAVVGPADAAPEATAPAGAAQA
;
A
#
# COMPACT_ATOMS: atom_id res chain seq x y z
N MET A 1 -2.40 -47.95 -15.38
CA MET A 1 -3.82 -47.69 -15.04
C MET A 1 -3.80 -46.68 -13.91
N VAL A 2 -4.12 -45.43 -14.24
CA VAL A 2 -3.89 -44.24 -13.42
C VAL A 2 -5.10 -44.01 -12.50
N PRO A 3 -4.94 -43.84 -11.17
CA PRO A 3 -6.04 -43.44 -10.30
C PRO A 3 -6.32 -41.92 -10.39
N PRO A 4 -7.58 -41.48 -10.23
CA PRO A 4 -7.98 -40.08 -10.37
C PRO A 4 -7.57 -39.22 -9.16
N ALA A 5 -7.13 -38.00 -9.46
CA ALA A 5 -6.77 -36.96 -8.51
C ALA A 5 -8.00 -36.09 -8.19
N ASP A 6 -8.72 -36.44 -7.12
CA ASP A 6 -9.72 -35.56 -6.51
C ASP A 6 -9.64 -35.69 -5.00
N ALA A 7 -8.73 -34.95 -4.38
CA ALA A 7 -8.73 -34.65 -2.94
C ALA A 7 -7.66 -33.61 -2.60
N VAL A 8 -7.89 -32.33 -2.94
CA VAL A 8 -7.25 -31.23 -2.21
C VAL A 8 -8.31 -30.18 -1.93
N GLY A 9 -8.63 -30.04 -0.64
CA GLY A 9 -9.59 -29.08 -0.15
C GLY A 9 -9.24 -27.65 -0.56
N ARG A 10 -10.24 -26.94 -1.07
CA ARG A 10 -10.19 -25.49 -1.20
C ARG A 10 -10.18 -24.87 0.20
N PRO A 11 -9.16 -24.08 0.59
CA PRO A 11 -9.30 -23.19 1.71
C PRO A 11 -10.29 -22.07 1.36
N ARG A 12 -11.16 -21.86 2.32
CA ARG A 12 -12.23 -20.88 2.46
C ARG A 12 -11.64 -19.45 2.51
N GLY A 13 -12.16 -18.57 1.67
CA GLY A 13 -12.33 -17.14 1.94
C GLY A 13 -11.06 -16.27 1.96
N GLU A 14 -10.64 -15.79 0.80
CA GLU A 14 -9.97 -14.49 0.70
C GLU A 14 -10.84 -13.58 -0.16
N HIS A 15 -11.43 -12.58 0.51
CA HIS A 15 -12.07 -11.45 -0.15
C HIS A 15 -11.03 -10.78 -1.06
N ALA A 16 -11.20 -10.92 -2.37
CA ALA A 16 -10.63 -9.96 -3.31
C ALA A 16 -11.17 -8.57 -2.94
N PRO A 17 -10.33 -7.52 -2.85
CA PRO A 17 -10.83 -6.16 -2.72
C PRO A 17 -11.59 -5.84 -4.01
N ASP A 18 -12.89 -5.71 -3.84
CA ASP A 18 -13.88 -5.35 -4.85
C ASP A 18 -13.61 -3.90 -5.32
N TRP A 19 -12.73 -3.75 -6.30
CA TRP A 19 -12.51 -2.48 -7.00
C TRP A 19 -13.55 -2.25 -8.11
N GLU A 20 -14.45 -3.22 -8.33
CA GLU A 20 -15.48 -3.19 -9.37
C GLU A 20 -16.80 -2.55 -8.89
N SER A 21 -16.96 -2.34 -7.58
CA SER A 21 -18.13 -1.69 -6.96
C SER A 21 -17.90 -0.24 -6.52
N ALA A 22 -16.85 0.44 -7.00
CA ALA A 22 -16.77 1.89 -6.88
C ALA A 22 -17.80 2.51 -7.84
N GLU A 23 -19.06 2.56 -7.41
CA GLU A 23 -20.06 3.42 -8.02
C GLU A 23 -19.43 4.80 -8.21
N PRO A 24 -19.56 5.43 -9.40
CA PRO A 24 -19.14 6.81 -9.57
C PRO A 24 -20.11 7.65 -8.76
N GLY A 25 -19.85 7.78 -7.46
CA GLY A 25 -20.43 8.79 -6.60
C GLY A 25 -20.03 10.12 -7.20
N TRP A 26 -20.96 10.70 -7.94
CA TRP A 26 -20.98 12.10 -8.36
C TRP A 26 -20.92 12.97 -7.11
N TRP A 27 -19.75 13.08 -6.50
CA TRP A 27 -19.48 14.08 -5.49
C TRP A 27 -19.30 15.40 -6.21
N GLY A 28 -20.20 16.31 -5.90
CA GLY A 28 -20.28 17.62 -6.50
C GLY A 28 -18.98 18.38 -6.39
N LEU A 29 -18.45 18.76 -7.54
CA LEU A 29 -18.03 20.13 -7.76
C LEU A 29 -19.16 20.81 -8.51
N GLY A 30 -20.11 21.32 -7.75
CA GLY A 30 -20.79 22.53 -8.18
C GLY A 30 -19.72 23.60 -8.42
N GLU A 31 -19.97 24.43 -9.44
CA GLU A 31 -19.44 25.79 -9.44
C GLU A 31 -17.94 25.94 -9.75
N LEU A 32 -17.54 25.57 -10.97
CA LEU A 32 -16.57 26.37 -11.74
C LEU A 32 -16.96 26.37 -13.23
N ALA A 33 -18.18 26.87 -13.49
CA ALA A 33 -18.48 27.53 -14.76
C ALA A 33 -17.85 28.93 -14.74
N GLU A 34 -16.52 29.01 -14.68
CA GLU A 34 -15.79 30.26 -14.84
C GLU A 34 -14.68 30.08 -15.88
N SER A 35 -14.97 30.63 -17.06
CA SER A 35 -14.07 31.53 -17.76
C SER A 35 -12.64 31.02 -17.97
N PHE A 36 -12.47 30.12 -18.94
CA PHE A 36 -11.20 30.00 -19.66
C PHE A 36 -11.37 30.36 -21.13
N SER A 37 -11.61 31.64 -21.38
CA SER A 37 -11.43 32.26 -22.70
C SER A 37 -9.94 32.48 -22.90
N VAL A 38 -9.29 31.60 -23.65
CA VAL A 38 -7.89 31.79 -24.07
C VAL A 38 -7.85 32.96 -25.06
N PRO A 39 -7.15 34.07 -24.79
CA PRO A 39 -6.98 35.13 -25.77
C PRO A 39 -5.95 34.67 -26.80
N LEU A 40 -6.42 34.28 -27.99
CA LEU A 40 -5.56 34.15 -29.16
C LEU A 40 -5.00 35.55 -29.50
N ARG A 41 -3.84 35.88 -28.94
CA ARG A 41 -2.97 36.96 -29.40
C ARG A 41 -2.45 36.63 -30.78
N TYR A 42 -3.26 36.90 -31.81
CA TYR A 42 -2.76 36.99 -33.18
C TYR A 42 -1.97 38.29 -33.30
N LYS A 43 -0.63 38.19 -33.33
CA LYS A 43 0.24 39.29 -33.73
C LYS A 43 -0.10 39.61 -35.20
N ALA A 44 -0.76 40.74 -35.41
CA ALA A 44 -0.90 41.35 -36.72
C ALA A 44 0.50 41.77 -37.20
N THR A 45 1.11 40.98 -38.08
CA THR A 45 2.18 41.48 -38.93
C THR A 45 1.56 42.42 -39.95
N ALA A 46 1.97 43.68 -39.84
CA ALA A 46 1.65 44.76 -40.74
C ALA A 46 2.00 44.41 -42.21
N GLY A 47 1.20 44.97 -43.13
CA GLY A 47 1.64 45.23 -44.50
C GLY A 47 1.20 44.22 -45.56
N LEU A 48 -0.10 44.13 -45.85
CA LEU A 48 -0.55 43.76 -47.19
C LEU A 48 -1.63 44.76 -47.63
N SER A 49 -1.20 45.78 -48.36
CA SER A 49 -2.09 46.71 -49.05
C SER A 49 -2.80 45.94 -50.17
N VAL A 50 -4.08 45.65 -49.97
CA VAL A 50 -4.96 45.15 -51.03
C VAL A 50 -5.48 46.37 -51.80
N ALA A 51 -5.02 46.52 -53.04
CA ALA A 51 -5.58 47.48 -53.99
C ALA A 51 -7.10 47.25 -54.18
N PRO A 52 -7.92 48.29 -54.41
CA PRO A 52 -9.36 48.14 -54.55
C PRO A 52 -9.68 47.43 -55.87
N MET A 53 -9.82 46.11 -55.82
CA MET A 53 -10.41 45.36 -56.91
C MET A 53 -11.90 45.70 -57.00
N ALA A 54 -12.31 46.11 -58.20
CA ALA A 54 -13.66 46.46 -58.58
C ALA A 54 -14.73 45.57 -57.92
N SER A 55 -15.71 46.18 -57.27
CA SER A 55 -16.85 45.52 -56.65
C SER A 55 -17.85 45.03 -57.71
N GLY A 56 -17.43 44.04 -58.50
CA GLY A 56 -18.36 43.18 -59.23
C GLY A 56 -19.23 42.46 -58.21
N THR A 57 -20.55 42.55 -58.39
CA THR A 57 -21.58 42.08 -57.45
C THR A 57 -21.34 40.65 -56.96
N VAL A 58 -20.68 40.50 -55.81
CA VAL A 58 -20.67 39.22 -55.09
C VAL A 58 -22.12 38.90 -54.77
N THR A 59 -22.66 37.90 -55.47
CA THR A 59 -24.06 37.53 -55.36
C THR A 59 -24.32 37.07 -53.92
N LYS A 60 -25.54 37.32 -53.42
CA LYS A 60 -25.99 36.85 -52.09
C LYS A 60 -25.71 35.35 -51.89
N ALA A 61 -25.79 34.58 -52.98
CA ALA A 61 -25.43 33.16 -53.04
C ALA A 61 -23.95 32.89 -52.73
N ALA A 62 -23.01 33.64 -53.32
CA ALA A 62 -21.58 33.45 -53.07
C ALA A 62 -21.20 33.76 -51.61
N ARG A 63 -21.78 34.80 -50.99
CA ARG A 63 -21.57 35.09 -49.56
C ARG A 63 -22.16 34.02 -48.65
N ARG A 64 -23.33 33.49 -49.03
CA ARG A 64 -23.98 32.40 -48.30
C ARG A 64 -23.15 31.11 -48.37
N ALA A 65 -22.71 30.72 -49.56
CA ALA A 65 -21.86 29.56 -49.76
C ALA A 65 -20.52 29.68 -49.00
N ALA A 66 -19.89 30.85 -49.00
CA ALA A 66 -18.66 31.08 -48.22
C ALA A 66 -18.88 30.96 -46.70
N ARG A 67 -20.03 31.43 -46.18
CA ARG A 67 -20.38 31.28 -44.76
C ARG A 67 -20.69 29.84 -44.40
N GLU A 68 -21.45 29.13 -45.24
CA GLU A 68 -21.77 27.72 -45.03
C GLU A 68 -20.50 26.84 -45.06
N ALA A 69 -19.57 27.10 -45.98
CA ALA A 69 -18.26 26.44 -46.00
C ALA A 69 -17.40 26.75 -44.77
N ALA A 70 -17.40 28.00 -44.30
CA ALA A 70 -16.68 28.39 -43.08
C ALA A 70 -17.28 27.73 -41.83
N VAL A 71 -18.61 27.64 -41.74
CA VAL A 71 -19.29 26.96 -40.63
C VAL A 71 -18.99 25.45 -40.65
N ALA A 72 -19.08 24.80 -41.81
CA ALA A 72 -18.75 23.38 -41.94
C ALA A 72 -17.28 23.09 -41.55
N ALA A 73 -16.33 23.93 -41.97
CA ALA A 73 -14.94 23.80 -41.57
C ALA A 73 -14.73 24.01 -40.06
N GLN A 74 -15.44 24.98 -39.46
CA GLN A 74 -15.39 25.21 -38.00
C GLN A 74 -15.99 24.06 -37.21
N GLU A 75 -17.07 23.46 -37.68
CA GLU A 75 -17.69 22.29 -37.04
C GLU A 75 -16.75 21.09 -37.03
N GLU A 76 -16.06 20.84 -38.14
CA GLU A 76 -15.07 19.76 -38.21
C GLU A 76 -13.90 19.98 -37.25
N LEU A 77 -13.38 21.21 -37.19
CA LEU A 77 -12.35 21.57 -36.21
C LEU A 77 -12.86 21.39 -34.78
N ARG A 78 -14.09 21.80 -34.46
CA ARG A 78 -14.68 21.61 -33.13
C ARG A 78 -14.83 20.13 -32.77
N LYS A 79 -15.25 19.27 -33.71
CA LYS A 79 -15.34 17.82 -33.50
C LYS A 79 -13.98 17.23 -33.18
N ARG A 80 -12.96 17.57 -33.98
CA ARG A 80 -11.59 17.10 -33.77
C ARG A 80 -11.01 17.60 -32.44
N THR A 81 -11.20 18.86 -32.10
CA THR A 81 -10.74 19.38 -30.81
C THR A 81 -11.43 18.67 -29.64
N ARG A 82 -12.75 18.45 -29.70
CA ARG A 82 -13.48 17.72 -28.65
C ARG A 82 -12.98 16.29 -28.49
N ALA A 83 -12.79 15.57 -29.61
CA ALA A 83 -12.25 14.21 -29.60
C ALA A 83 -10.83 14.20 -28.99
N ASN A 84 -9.94 15.07 -29.47
CA ASN A 84 -8.58 15.19 -28.95
C ASN A 84 -8.56 15.51 -27.44
N THR A 85 -9.45 16.40 -26.97
CA THR A 85 -9.53 16.72 -25.53
C THR A 85 -10.02 15.52 -24.70
N ALA A 86 -11.00 14.76 -25.20
CA ALA A 86 -11.46 13.55 -24.54
C ALA A 86 -10.38 12.46 -24.48
N ASP A 87 -9.63 12.28 -25.58
CA ASP A 87 -8.51 11.35 -25.65
C ASP A 87 -7.38 11.77 -24.70
N LEU A 88 -7.06 13.06 -24.62
CA LEU A 88 -6.07 13.58 -23.68
C LEU A 88 -6.50 13.37 -22.22
N ALA A 89 -7.77 13.57 -21.89
CA ALA A 89 -8.28 13.28 -20.55
C ALA A 89 -8.08 11.80 -20.19
N THR A 90 -8.42 10.90 -21.12
CA THR A 90 -8.22 9.46 -20.96
C THR A 90 -6.74 9.12 -20.79
N PHE A 91 -5.86 9.73 -21.60
CA PHE A 91 -4.42 9.54 -21.52
C PHE A 91 -3.87 9.95 -20.15
N PHE A 92 -4.20 11.15 -19.64
CA PHE A 92 -3.69 11.61 -18.35
C PHE A 92 -4.19 10.73 -17.20
N THR A 93 -5.46 10.33 -17.20
CA THR A 93 -5.99 9.39 -16.21
C THR A 93 -5.29 8.02 -16.28
N ALA A 94 -5.00 7.52 -17.47
CA ALA A 94 -4.28 6.26 -17.63
C ALA A 94 -2.84 6.36 -17.11
N ARG A 95 -2.15 7.48 -17.36
CA ARG A 95 -0.78 7.72 -16.89
C ARG A 95 -0.72 7.90 -15.38
N GLU A 96 -1.66 8.61 -14.78
CA GLU A 96 -1.76 8.73 -13.32
C GLU A 96 -1.99 7.36 -12.66
N ARG A 97 -2.82 6.50 -13.25
CA ARG A 97 -3.01 5.12 -12.76
C ARG A 97 -1.76 4.26 -12.91
N GLU A 98 -1.02 4.40 -14.01
CA GLU A 98 0.26 3.73 -14.21
C GLU A 98 1.26 4.13 -13.11
N GLU A 99 1.42 5.43 -12.87
CA GLU A 99 2.30 5.97 -11.83
C GLU A 99 1.87 5.50 -10.43
N ALA A 100 0.57 5.44 -10.15
CA ALA A 100 0.04 4.92 -8.89
C ALA A 100 0.36 3.43 -8.68
N VAL A 101 0.33 2.61 -9.74
CA VAL A 101 0.72 1.20 -9.67
C VAL A 101 2.20 1.05 -9.38
N ASP A 102 3.05 1.87 -9.99
CA ASP A 102 4.49 1.86 -9.74
C ASP A 102 4.84 2.26 -8.30
N GLU A 103 4.15 3.28 -7.76
CA GLU A 103 4.31 3.66 -6.35
C GLU A 103 3.88 2.51 -5.43
N TRP A 104 2.70 1.94 -5.65
CA TRP A 104 2.21 0.80 -4.89
C TRP A 104 3.20 -0.37 -4.89
N LEU A 105 3.78 -0.69 -6.05
CA LEU A 105 4.78 -1.76 -6.17
C LEU A 105 6.04 -1.42 -5.35
N ARG A 106 6.52 -0.18 -5.43
CA ARG A 106 7.71 0.27 -4.70
C ARG A 106 7.50 0.20 -3.19
N GLU A 107 6.36 0.67 -2.71
CA GLU A 107 5.97 0.58 -1.30
C GLU A 107 5.91 -0.89 -0.85
N ARG A 108 5.30 -1.76 -1.67
CA ARG A 108 5.17 -3.18 -1.34
C ARG A 108 6.52 -3.88 -1.28
N GLN A 109 7.40 -3.61 -2.24
CA GLN A 109 8.76 -4.13 -2.24
C GLN A 109 9.55 -3.63 -1.03
N SER A 110 9.44 -2.33 -0.69
CA SER A 110 10.13 -1.76 0.47
C SER A 110 9.71 -2.46 1.77
N THR A 111 8.41 -2.72 1.92
CA THR A 111 7.85 -3.43 3.08
C THR A 111 8.40 -4.86 3.16
N LEU A 112 8.43 -5.59 2.04
CA LEU A 112 8.97 -6.95 2.00
C LEU A 112 10.46 -7.00 2.30
N VAL A 113 11.25 -6.03 1.80
CA VAL A 113 12.68 -5.93 2.09
C VAL A 113 12.89 -5.66 3.58
N GLN A 114 12.12 -4.76 4.19
CA GLN A 114 12.19 -4.50 5.63
C GLN A 114 11.83 -5.75 6.43
N GLN A 115 10.75 -6.45 6.09
CA GLN A 115 10.37 -7.70 6.74
C GLN A 115 11.44 -8.78 6.61
N ALA A 116 12.04 -8.93 5.42
CA ALA A 116 13.13 -9.86 5.19
C ALA A 116 14.36 -9.50 6.03
N ALA A 117 14.71 -8.22 6.11
CA ALA A 117 15.80 -7.74 6.95
C ALA A 117 15.55 -7.99 8.44
N GLN A 118 14.33 -7.69 8.92
CA GLN A 118 13.92 -7.98 10.30
C GLN A 118 14.02 -9.48 10.61
N ARG A 119 13.53 -10.35 9.73
CA ARG A 119 13.64 -11.81 9.90
C ARG A 119 15.08 -12.27 9.93
N ARG A 120 15.95 -11.81 9.02
CA ARG A 120 17.38 -12.14 9.05
C ARG A 120 18.05 -11.67 10.33
N ASN A 121 17.73 -10.47 10.80
CA ASN A 121 18.24 -9.93 12.06
C ASN A 121 17.79 -10.77 13.25
N ALA A 122 16.51 -11.17 13.31
CA ALA A 122 15.99 -12.04 14.35
C ALA A 122 16.73 -13.40 14.38
N GLN A 123 16.97 -14.00 13.21
CA GLN A 123 17.74 -15.25 13.14
C GLN A 123 19.20 -15.06 13.57
N ARG A 124 19.86 -13.98 13.13
CA ARG A 124 21.24 -13.68 13.58
C ARG A 124 21.34 -13.51 15.09
N ARG A 125 20.36 -12.83 15.71
CA ARG A 125 20.27 -12.69 17.17
C ARG A 125 20.08 -14.04 17.84
N ALA A 126 19.18 -14.88 17.33
CA ALA A 126 18.97 -16.23 17.86
C ALA A 126 20.24 -17.10 17.77
N CYS A 127 20.99 -17.02 16.67
CA CYS A 127 22.29 -17.67 16.54
C CYS A 127 23.28 -17.18 17.59
N GLY A 128 23.43 -15.86 17.78
CA GLY A 128 24.33 -15.31 18.79
C GLY A 128 23.93 -15.68 20.22
N GLN A 129 22.63 -15.69 20.54
CA GLN A 129 22.11 -16.14 21.84
C GLN A 129 22.39 -17.62 22.11
N ALA A 130 22.27 -18.47 21.08
CA ALA A 130 22.63 -19.88 21.20
C ALA A 130 24.13 -20.06 21.48
N LEU A 131 24.99 -19.34 20.76
CA LEU A 131 26.44 -19.35 20.98
C LEU A 131 26.82 -18.80 22.37
N GLN A 132 26.16 -17.76 22.83
CA GLN A 132 26.32 -17.22 24.19
C GLN A 132 25.91 -18.27 25.23
N SER A 133 24.78 -18.96 25.03
CA SER A 133 24.33 -20.03 25.93
C SER A 133 25.32 -21.20 26.00
N MET A 134 26.06 -21.50 24.92
CA MET A 134 27.13 -22.49 24.93
C MET A 134 28.34 -21.99 25.73
N ARG A 135 28.73 -20.72 25.55
CA ARG A 135 29.81 -20.07 26.32
C ARG A 135 29.50 -20.07 27.82
N ASP A 136 28.28 -19.72 28.19
CA ASP A 136 27.87 -19.61 29.59
C ASP A 136 27.82 -20.98 30.30
N ARG A 137 27.75 -22.08 29.54
CA ARG A 137 27.92 -23.47 30.04
C ARG A 137 29.39 -23.86 30.22
N GLY A 138 30.33 -23.01 29.83
CA GLY A 138 31.77 -23.25 29.96
C GLY A 138 32.46 -23.82 28.72
N GLU A 139 31.77 -23.92 27.57
CA GLU A 139 32.39 -24.40 26.33
C GLU A 139 33.38 -23.36 25.77
N PRO A 140 34.63 -23.75 25.41
CA PRO A 140 35.59 -22.82 24.87
C PRO A 140 35.20 -22.37 23.46
N LEU A 141 35.41 -21.09 23.14
CA LEU A 141 35.01 -20.50 21.86
C LEU A 141 35.63 -21.19 20.64
N SER A 142 36.83 -21.76 20.79
CA SER A 142 37.50 -22.55 19.75
C SER A 142 36.76 -23.85 19.44
N GLU A 143 36.19 -24.51 20.45
CA GLU A 143 35.40 -25.73 20.28
C GLU A 143 34.03 -25.41 19.68
N VAL A 144 33.39 -24.34 20.15
CA VAL A 144 32.12 -23.84 19.57
C VAL A 144 32.31 -23.50 18.09
N ALA A 145 33.41 -22.84 17.73
CA ALA A 145 33.76 -22.52 16.34
C ALA A 145 33.94 -23.79 15.50
N ARG A 146 34.63 -24.80 16.04
CA ARG A 146 34.81 -26.11 15.41
C ARG A 146 33.48 -26.83 15.18
N MET A 147 32.61 -26.87 16.18
CA MET A 147 31.29 -27.49 16.08
C MET A 147 30.37 -26.79 15.09
N ALA A 148 30.39 -25.47 15.04
CA ALA A 148 29.56 -24.66 14.15
C ALA A 148 30.13 -24.52 12.72
N GLY A 149 31.37 -24.96 12.47
CA GLY A 149 32.02 -24.85 11.16
C GLY A 149 32.33 -23.41 10.75
N ILE A 150 32.48 -22.51 11.71
CA ILE A 150 32.75 -21.07 11.49
C ILE A 150 34.04 -20.65 12.20
N THR A 151 34.56 -19.46 11.85
CA THR A 151 35.76 -18.96 12.54
C THR A 151 35.43 -18.47 13.95
N GLU A 152 36.38 -18.60 14.87
CA GLU A 152 36.23 -18.10 16.25
C GLU A 152 35.95 -16.59 16.29
N ARG A 153 36.50 -15.85 15.32
CA ARG A 153 36.21 -14.44 15.13
C ARG A 153 34.72 -14.21 14.86
N THR A 154 34.13 -14.97 13.95
CA THR A 154 32.69 -14.89 13.62
C THR A 154 31.83 -15.24 14.83
N VAL A 155 32.21 -16.23 15.63
CA VAL A 155 31.52 -16.57 16.88
C VAL A 155 31.50 -15.37 17.83
N ARG A 156 32.66 -14.73 18.05
CA ARG A 156 32.76 -13.53 18.90
C ARG A 156 31.93 -12.36 18.37
N GLU A 157 31.95 -12.14 17.06
CA GLU A 157 31.14 -11.09 16.41
C GLU A 157 29.65 -11.34 16.60
N LEU A 158 29.16 -12.57 16.39
CA LEU A 158 27.75 -12.92 16.57
C LEU A 158 27.27 -12.82 18.02
N ILE A 159 28.09 -13.23 18.99
CA ILE A 159 27.78 -13.07 20.42
C ILE A 159 27.67 -11.58 20.75
N ARG A 160 28.63 -10.77 20.29
CA ARG A 160 28.62 -9.32 20.52
C ARG A 160 27.41 -8.63 19.88
N GLU A 161 27.00 -9.04 18.68
CA GLU A 161 25.79 -8.54 18.01
C GLU A 161 24.52 -8.89 18.79
N ALA A 162 24.44 -10.11 19.36
CA ALA A 162 23.31 -10.52 20.19
C ALA A 162 23.26 -9.77 21.53
N GLU A 163 24.39 -9.56 22.20
CA GLU A 163 24.49 -8.79 23.45
C GLU A 163 24.08 -7.32 23.24
N GLN A 164 24.50 -6.70 22.14
CA GLN A 164 24.10 -5.33 21.78
C GLN A 164 22.60 -5.24 21.49
N ALA A 165 22.04 -6.21 20.76
CA ALA A 165 20.61 -6.26 20.49
C ALA A 165 19.78 -6.43 21.77
N ALA A 166 20.20 -7.30 22.69
CA ALA A 166 19.53 -7.49 23.97
C ALA A 166 19.55 -6.21 24.83
N SER A 167 20.67 -5.47 24.80
CA SER A 167 20.80 -4.20 25.51
C SER A 167 19.88 -3.11 24.94
N GLN A 168 19.66 -3.10 23.61
CA GLN A 168 18.75 -2.17 22.94
C GLN A 168 17.28 -2.51 23.21
N ASP A 169 16.93 -3.79 23.23
CA ASP A 169 15.56 -4.25 23.55
C ASP A 169 15.19 -3.91 25.01
N GLU A 170 16.12 -4.04 25.97
CA GLU A 170 15.88 -3.68 27.37
C GLU A 170 15.78 -2.16 27.57
N ALA A 171 16.55 -1.35 26.83
CA ALA A 171 16.44 0.10 26.88
C ALA A 171 15.12 0.64 26.27
N CYS A 172 14.51 -0.11 25.35
CA CYS A 172 13.24 0.26 24.72
C CYS A 172 12.01 -0.37 25.42
N ARG A 173 12.22 -1.17 26.47
CA ARG A 173 11.15 -1.77 27.26
C ARG A 173 10.47 -0.68 28.11
N PRO A 174 9.20 -0.30 27.85
CA PRO A 174 8.50 0.61 28.74
C PRO A 174 8.41 -0.05 30.11
N SER A 175 8.96 0.62 31.11
CA SER A 175 9.07 0.11 32.49
C SER A 175 7.67 -0.08 33.09
N SER A 176 7.07 -1.24 32.87
CA SER A 176 5.76 -1.63 33.41
C SER A 176 5.90 -2.22 34.82
N LEU A 177 6.64 -1.54 35.69
CA LEU A 177 6.70 -1.83 37.12
C LEU A 177 5.96 -0.74 37.89
N ALA A 178 4.62 -0.82 37.87
CA ALA A 178 3.75 -0.22 38.87
C ALA A 178 2.42 -0.98 39.00
N VAL A 179 2.44 -2.32 39.05
CA VAL A 179 1.41 -3.05 39.80
C VAL A 179 1.96 -3.22 41.20
N VAL A 180 1.66 -2.23 42.04
CA VAL A 180 1.87 -2.28 43.48
C VAL A 180 1.05 -3.45 44.01
N ARG A 181 1.74 -4.52 44.42
CA ARG A 181 1.22 -5.46 45.42
C ARG A 181 0.95 -4.65 46.69
N SER A 182 -0.32 -4.28 46.90
CA SER A 182 -0.77 -3.79 48.21
C SER A 182 -1.11 -4.99 49.09
N GLY A 183 -0.40 -5.11 50.19
CA GLY A 183 -0.67 -5.95 51.36
C GLY A 183 0.49 -5.74 52.35
N PRO A 184 0.28 -5.77 53.68
CA PRO A 184 -0.66 -6.66 54.38
C PRO A 184 -1.30 -6.11 55.69
N ALA A 185 -2.01 -7.01 56.42
CA ALA A 185 -2.38 -7.04 57.86
C ALA A 185 -3.82 -6.56 58.24
N ALA A 186 -4.63 -7.23 59.07
CA ALA A 186 -4.51 -8.48 59.83
C ALA A 186 -5.89 -8.99 60.33
N LEU A 187 -6.02 -10.34 60.39
CA LEU A 187 -6.70 -11.21 61.37
C LEU A 187 -8.14 -10.94 61.87
N ALA A 188 -9.06 -11.89 61.61
CA ALA A 188 -9.85 -12.56 62.65
C ALA A 188 -10.46 -13.90 62.16
N VAL A 189 -10.40 -14.88 63.07
CA VAL A 189 -10.75 -16.31 63.06
C VAL A 189 -12.26 -16.60 62.94
N VAL A 190 -12.65 -17.73 62.34
CA VAL A 190 -13.42 -18.88 62.93
C VAL A 190 -13.58 -19.99 61.86
N GLY A 191 -13.43 -21.24 62.31
CA GLY A 191 -13.24 -22.47 61.53
C GLY A 191 -14.48 -23.15 60.89
N PRO A 192 -14.34 -24.42 60.45
CA PRO A 192 -15.04 -24.97 59.29
C PRO A 192 -16.12 -26.01 59.61
N ALA A 193 -17.10 -26.17 58.70
CA ALA A 193 -17.72 -27.43 58.25
C ALA A 193 -19.11 -27.15 57.65
N ASP A 194 -19.36 -27.50 56.37
CA ASP A 194 -20.18 -28.68 56.06
C ASP A 194 -20.04 -29.11 54.58
N ALA A 195 -20.32 -30.39 54.39
CA ALA A 195 -20.38 -31.27 53.22
C ALA A 195 -20.73 -30.63 51.85
N ALA A 196 -19.94 -30.85 50.78
CA ALA A 196 -19.93 -32.03 49.88
C ALA A 196 -21.08 -32.01 48.81
N PRO A 197 -21.10 -32.88 47.77
CA PRO A 197 -20.50 -32.61 46.45
C PRO A 197 -21.43 -32.95 45.24
N GLU A 198 -20.84 -32.87 44.04
CA GLU A 198 -21.24 -33.52 42.77
C GLU A 198 -22.48 -33.02 41.99
N ALA A 199 -22.27 -32.64 40.72
CA ALA A 199 -22.71 -33.45 39.58
C ALA A 199 -22.32 -32.80 38.22
N THR A 200 -21.33 -33.42 37.57
CA THR A 200 -21.36 -33.91 36.17
C THR A 200 -21.96 -33.05 35.04
N ALA A 201 -21.12 -32.76 34.04
CA ALA A 201 -21.45 -32.54 32.61
C ALA A 201 -22.29 -33.71 32.02
N PRO A 202 -22.80 -33.74 30.75
CA PRO A 202 -22.37 -32.97 29.57
C PRO A 202 -23.46 -32.62 28.50
N ALA A 203 -23.00 -32.01 27.41
CA ALA A 203 -23.47 -32.16 26.01
C ALA A 203 -24.79 -31.50 25.53
N GLY A 204 -24.68 -30.81 24.39
CA GLY A 204 -25.79 -30.38 23.52
C GLY A 204 -25.33 -29.30 22.53
N ALA A 205 -24.98 -29.68 21.30
CA ALA A 205 -25.85 -29.56 20.11
C ALA A 205 -25.90 -28.12 19.57
N ALA A 206 -25.20 -27.85 18.46
CA ALA A 206 -25.76 -27.94 17.10
C ALA A 206 -26.93 -26.97 16.87
N GLN A 207 -26.63 -25.86 16.18
CA GLN A 207 -27.57 -24.98 15.49
C GLN A 207 -26.78 -24.30 14.35
N ALA A 208 -27.32 -23.95 13.21
CA ALA A 208 -28.47 -24.37 12.41
C ALA A 208 -28.22 -23.72 11.02
#